data_AF-A0A0C3C755-F1
#
_entry.id   AF-A0A0C3C755-F1
#
_cell.length_a   1.000
_cell.length_b   1.000
_cell.length_c   1.000
_cell.angle_alpha   90.00
_cell.angle_beta   90.00
_cell.angle_gamma   90.00
#
_symmetry.space_group_name_H-M   'P 1'
#
loop_
_entity.id
_entity.type
_entity.pdbx_description
1 polymer ?
#
loop_
_entity_poly.entity_id
_entity_poly.type
_entity_poly.pdbx_seq_one_letter_code
_entity_poly.pdbx_strand_id
1 'polypeptide(L)'
;MTAIHLLVLVHGMWGNPQHLAELARIAEETHTTSNADGTTLHILRAETIKDDSTYDGVDWGGERIAKEVVETVKELESKGDHVVRFSVTGYSLGGLVARYCIGVLYQQGFFDDIEAVNFNTIATPHCGLPRYPSFLSSVSSALGSKLLSRTGEQFYCVDKWSPKGRPLLVVMADPDRIFYQALAKFKQIRIYANAINDITVPYVTAAIDTKDPFAEHETSGIEMDFYEKYPRVIQKYAVPEVPPPQPAKPPVLTRDWFKSMTPSRPLMPPFLQFRFPLNLVLYSLLPILVPVFISLAILRLSLATRSSRARIKELEREAHNEGRQTLVHLFAELEREVEEAVVDFIDNPDPSPSYQPENSKQHPIITPNHTRIATWLNSLPIKKELAFFPAVRNSHAMIICRDVKRFQIHRLGEGVVRHWAQSFIL
;
A
#
# COMPACT_ATOMS: atom_id res chain seq x y z
N MET A 1 13.95 24.75 24.41
CA MET A 1 13.89 24.28 23.01
C MET A 1 13.86 22.78 23.05
N THR A 2 12.73 22.19 22.69
CA THR A 2 12.57 20.73 22.68
C THR A 2 12.99 20.21 21.31
N ALA A 3 13.86 19.19 21.27
CA ALA A 3 14.16 18.49 20.03
C ALA A 3 12.98 17.56 19.70
N ILE A 4 12.47 17.65 18.48
CA ILE A 4 11.29 16.92 18.02
C ILE A 4 11.69 15.91 16.94
N HIS A 5 11.20 14.68 17.11
CA HIS A 5 11.09 13.71 16.03
C HIS A 5 9.67 13.76 15.47
N LEU A 6 9.51 14.30 14.27
CA LEU A 6 8.24 14.34 13.57
C LEU A 6 7.96 13.00 12.88
N LEU A 7 6.92 12.29 13.32
CA LEU A 7 6.37 11.10 12.68
C LEU A 7 5.10 11.45 11.91
N VAL A 8 5.12 11.26 10.60
CA VAL A 8 3.96 11.45 9.72
C VAL A 8 3.27 10.12 9.45
N LEU A 9 1.96 10.04 9.70
CA LEU A 9 1.12 8.88 9.45
C LEU A 9 0.19 9.13 8.26
N VAL A 10 0.30 8.30 7.23
CA VAL A 10 -0.43 8.48 5.96
C VAL A 10 -1.37 7.31 5.68
N HIS A 11 -2.67 7.58 5.59
CA HIS A 11 -3.70 6.55 5.45
C HIS A 11 -3.88 6.05 4.01
N GLY A 12 -4.64 4.96 3.86
CA GLY A 12 -4.92 4.31 2.58
C GLY A 12 -6.08 4.93 1.79
N MET A 13 -6.40 4.32 0.64
CA MET A 13 -7.52 4.72 -0.22
C MET A 13 -8.86 4.67 0.51
N TRP A 14 -9.74 5.65 0.23
CA TRP A 14 -11.02 5.87 0.92
C TRP A 14 -10.90 5.99 2.44
N GLY A 15 -9.70 6.31 2.91
CA GLY A 15 -9.38 6.44 4.32
C GLY A 15 -9.51 7.86 4.84
N ASN A 16 -9.33 7.98 6.14
CA ASN A 16 -9.13 9.23 6.86
C ASN A 16 -8.16 8.98 8.03
N PRO A 17 -7.67 10.02 8.70
CA PRO A 17 -6.74 9.91 9.83
C PRO A 17 -7.17 8.98 10.97
N GLN A 18 -8.47 8.80 11.19
CA GLN A 18 -8.98 7.93 12.25
C GLN A 18 -8.63 6.46 12.01
N HIS A 19 -8.42 6.05 10.76
CA HIS A 19 -7.96 4.70 10.42
C HIS A 19 -6.57 4.36 10.96
N LEU A 20 -5.76 5.37 11.31
CA LEU A 20 -4.44 5.21 11.90
C LEU A 20 -4.40 5.57 13.39
N ALA A 21 -5.57 5.72 14.03
CA ALA A 21 -5.63 6.08 15.45
C ALA A 21 -4.96 5.04 16.36
N GLU A 22 -5.07 3.74 16.05
CA GLU A 22 -4.37 2.70 16.81
C GLU A 22 -2.86 2.74 16.61
N LEU A 23 -2.38 3.08 15.40
CA LEU A 23 -0.95 3.31 15.16
C LEU A 23 -0.44 4.48 15.99
N ALA A 24 -1.14 5.62 15.96
CA ALA A 24 -0.77 6.80 16.73
C ALA A 24 -0.77 6.50 18.24
N ARG A 25 -1.85 5.91 18.76
CA ARG A 25 -1.96 5.51 20.17
C ARG A 25 -0.82 4.60 20.61
N ILE A 26 -0.51 3.56 19.82
CA ILE A 26 0.54 2.59 20.18
C ILE A 26 1.93 3.22 20.08
N ALA A 27 2.16 4.12 19.12
CA ALA A 27 3.42 4.86 19.02
C ALA A 27 3.62 5.79 20.23
N GLU A 28 2.59 6.55 20.61
CA GLU A 28 2.58 7.41 21.81
C GLU A 28 2.80 6.60 23.09
N GLU A 29 2.12 5.45 23.24
CA GLU A 29 2.31 4.55 24.38
C GLU A 29 3.73 3.97 24.47
N THR A 30 4.33 3.68 23.31
CA THR A 30 5.67 3.08 23.25
C THR A 30 6.75 4.12 23.52
N HIS A 31 6.55 5.36 23.08
CA HIS A 31 7.53 6.46 23.14
C HIS A 31 7.03 7.61 24.03
N THR A 32 6.53 7.28 25.23
CA THR A 32 5.96 8.25 26.19
C THR A 32 6.98 9.19 26.80
N THR A 33 8.24 8.77 26.90
CA THR A 33 9.34 9.53 27.48
C THR A 33 10.30 9.99 26.41
N SER A 34 10.93 11.16 26.60
CA SER A 34 12.00 11.62 25.73
C SER A 34 13.09 10.57 25.58
N ASN A 35 13.70 10.50 24.40
CA ASN A 35 14.88 9.66 24.19
C ASN A 35 16.05 10.16 25.07
N ALA A 36 17.13 9.36 25.17
CA ALA A 36 18.31 9.67 25.98
C ALA A 36 18.95 11.04 25.65
N ASP A 37 18.72 11.56 24.45
CA ASP A 37 19.18 12.87 23.97
C ASP A 37 18.17 14.01 24.18
N GLY A 38 17.03 13.74 24.84
CA GLY A 38 15.96 14.70 25.09
C GLY A 38 14.93 14.83 23.96
N THR A 39 15.07 14.08 22.86
CA THR A 39 14.13 14.15 21.72
C THR A 39 12.76 13.57 22.06
N THR A 40 11.68 14.28 21.72
CA THR A 40 10.30 13.83 21.91
C THR A 40 9.60 13.52 20.60
N LEU A 41 8.66 12.57 20.63
CA LEU A 41 7.88 12.19 19.47
C LEU A 41 6.72 13.18 19.27
N HIS A 42 6.61 13.74 18.06
CA HIS A 42 5.42 14.45 17.61
C HIS A 42 4.78 13.71 16.44
N ILE A 43 3.48 13.42 16.51
CA ILE A 43 2.78 12.65 15.48
C ILE A 43 1.85 13.56 14.67
N LEU A 44 2.13 13.68 13.38
CA LEU A 44 1.23 14.27 12.39
C LEU A 44 0.44 13.17 11.70
N ARG A 45 -0.90 13.20 11.78
CA ARG A 45 -1.76 12.33 10.99
C ARG A 45 -2.27 13.10 9.78
N ALA A 46 -1.87 12.70 8.59
CA ALA A 46 -2.10 13.46 7.37
C ALA A 46 -3.60 13.64 7.06
N GLU A 47 -4.08 14.88 7.07
CA GLU A 47 -5.49 15.24 6.85
C GLU A 47 -5.81 15.54 5.38
N THR A 48 -4.81 15.98 4.62
CA THR A 48 -5.00 16.57 3.29
C THR A 48 -5.37 15.58 2.18
N ILE A 49 -5.30 14.27 2.44
CA ILE A 49 -5.59 13.19 1.48
C ILE A 49 -6.84 12.35 1.83
N LYS A 50 -7.72 12.82 2.71
CA LYS A 50 -8.89 12.04 3.17
C LYS A 50 -10.01 11.86 2.14
N ASP A 51 -10.74 10.78 2.31
CA ASP A 51 -11.97 10.44 1.59
C ASP A 51 -11.78 10.48 0.06
N ASP A 52 -12.56 11.30 -0.65
CA ASP A 52 -12.54 11.39 -2.11
C ASP A 52 -11.26 12.05 -2.66
N SER A 53 -10.44 12.68 -1.81
CA SER A 53 -9.11 13.17 -2.21
C SER A 53 -8.16 12.03 -2.58
N THR A 54 -8.41 10.82 -2.09
CA THR A 54 -7.59 9.63 -2.41
C THR A 54 -7.64 9.20 -3.88
N TYR A 55 -8.54 9.77 -4.68
CA TYR A 55 -8.65 9.53 -6.13
C TYR A 55 -7.71 10.42 -6.95
N ASP A 56 -7.16 11.47 -6.35
CA ASP A 56 -6.43 12.51 -7.06
C ASP A 56 -5.02 12.10 -7.51
N GLY A 57 -4.59 10.88 -7.16
CA GLY A 57 -3.28 10.33 -7.46
C GLY A 57 -2.30 10.41 -6.30
N VAL A 58 -1.30 9.55 -6.37
CA VAL A 58 -0.14 9.46 -5.47
C VAL A 58 0.67 10.75 -5.50
N ASP A 59 0.80 11.35 -6.67
CA ASP A 59 1.50 12.61 -6.91
C ASP A 59 0.85 13.79 -6.20
N TRP A 60 -0.41 14.12 -6.52
CA TRP A 60 -1.11 15.22 -5.84
C TRP A 60 -1.36 14.95 -4.36
N GLY A 61 -1.48 13.69 -3.96
CA GLY A 61 -1.49 13.32 -2.54
C GLY A 61 -0.16 13.65 -1.87
N GLY A 62 0.96 13.31 -2.51
CA GLY A 62 2.30 13.51 -1.95
C GLY A 62 2.67 14.99 -1.86
N GLU A 63 2.35 15.79 -2.87
CA GLU A 63 2.53 17.26 -2.85
C GLU A 63 1.79 17.90 -1.66
N ARG A 64 0.54 17.50 -1.43
CA ARG A 64 -0.28 18.02 -0.33
C ARG A 64 0.27 17.66 1.04
N ILE A 65 0.71 16.42 1.22
CA ILE A 65 1.30 16.00 2.50
C ILE A 65 2.66 16.67 2.71
N ALA A 66 3.48 16.83 1.67
CA ALA A 66 4.74 17.55 1.80
C ALA A 66 4.51 18.99 2.29
N LYS A 67 3.49 19.67 1.75
CA LYS A 67 3.06 20.98 2.24
C LYS A 67 2.60 20.94 3.71
N GLU A 68 1.77 19.96 4.08
CA GLU A 68 1.29 19.76 5.45
C GLU A 68 2.45 19.54 6.44
N VAL A 69 3.48 18.80 6.03
CA VAL A 69 4.72 18.59 6.81
C VAL A 69 5.47 19.90 7.03
N VAL A 70 5.73 20.67 5.97
CA VAL A 70 6.46 21.94 6.07
C VAL A 70 5.70 22.95 6.92
N GLU A 71 4.37 23.01 6.80
CA GLU A 71 3.52 23.85 7.65
C GLU A 71 3.57 23.43 9.11
N THR A 72 3.55 22.13 9.38
CA THR A 72 3.67 21.59 10.75
C THR A 72 5.03 21.91 11.37
N VAL A 73 6.12 21.79 10.62
CA VAL A 73 7.47 22.15 11.09
C VAL A 73 7.51 23.63 11.47
N LYS A 74 7.02 24.52 10.61
CA LYS A 74 6.96 25.97 10.89
C LYS A 74 6.12 26.28 12.12
N GLU A 75 4.99 25.58 12.31
CA GLU A 75 4.15 25.76 13.49
C GLU A 75 4.89 25.36 14.77
N LEU A 76 5.58 24.22 14.77
CA LEU A 76 6.38 23.75 15.92
C LEU A 76 7.54 24.72 16.22
N GLU A 77 8.23 25.20 15.19
CA GLU A 77 9.31 26.19 15.33
C GLU A 77 8.81 27.52 15.90
N SER A 78 7.62 27.97 15.50
CA SER A 78 7.01 29.19 16.05
C SER A 78 6.71 29.10 17.56
N LYS A 79 6.60 27.88 18.10
CA LYS A 79 6.40 27.60 19.53
C LYS A 79 7.71 27.45 20.31
N GLY A 80 8.86 27.52 19.63
CA GLY A 80 10.19 27.38 20.22
C GLY A 80 10.70 25.94 20.33
N ASP A 81 10.03 25.00 19.65
CA ASP A 81 10.51 23.62 19.45
C ASP A 81 11.32 23.52 18.14
N HIS A 82 12.13 22.48 17.98
CA HIS A 82 12.91 22.27 16.75
C HIS A 82 12.76 20.84 16.24
N VAL A 83 12.35 20.69 14.99
CA VAL A 83 12.27 19.38 14.35
C VAL A 83 13.66 18.98 13.87
N VAL A 84 14.22 17.95 14.48
CA VAL A 84 15.59 17.46 14.19
C VAL A 84 15.58 16.12 13.48
N ARG A 85 14.47 15.37 13.59
CA ARG A 85 14.29 14.05 12.98
C ARG A 85 12.96 13.96 12.28
N PHE A 86 12.94 13.23 11.18
CA PHE A 86 11.76 12.96 10.39
C PHE A 86 11.59 11.47 10.15
N SER A 87 10.36 11.00 10.33
CA SER A 87 9.92 9.67 9.93
C SER A 87 8.55 9.72 9.29
N VAL A 88 8.29 8.76 8.41
CA VAL A 88 6.98 8.61 7.78
C VAL A 88 6.55 7.14 7.79
N THR A 89 5.28 6.90 8.08
CA THR A 89 4.66 5.57 7.99
C THR A 89 3.40 5.64 7.16
N GLY A 90 3.40 4.94 6.03
CA GLY A 90 2.26 4.89 5.12
C GLY A 90 1.55 3.53 5.12
N TYR A 91 0.22 3.54 5.15
CA TYR A 91 -0.61 2.33 5.03
C TYR A 91 -1.27 2.24 3.66
N SER A 92 -1.16 1.09 2.98
CA SER A 92 -1.79 0.87 1.67
C SER A 92 -1.37 1.95 0.67
N LEU A 93 -2.31 2.64 0.01
CA LEU A 93 -2.05 3.83 -0.82
C LEU A 93 -1.11 4.83 -0.13
N GLY A 94 -1.27 5.03 1.18
CA GLY A 94 -0.49 6.00 1.94
C GLY A 94 1.01 5.74 1.92
N GLY A 95 1.45 4.49 1.73
CA GLY A 95 2.87 4.20 1.53
C GLY A 95 3.41 4.65 0.18
N LEU A 96 2.60 4.60 -0.88
CA LEU A 96 2.99 5.17 -2.17
C LEU A 96 3.02 6.71 -2.10
N VAL A 97 2.01 7.30 -1.47
CA VAL A 97 1.95 8.75 -1.22
C VAL A 97 3.15 9.20 -0.38
N ALA A 98 3.52 8.43 0.65
CA ALA A 98 4.70 8.70 1.47
C ALA A 98 6.00 8.68 0.64
N ARG A 99 6.17 7.72 -0.28
CA ARG A 99 7.33 7.67 -1.20
C ARG A 99 7.41 8.91 -2.08
N TYR A 100 6.28 9.39 -2.59
CA TYR A 100 6.26 10.62 -3.38
C TYR A 100 6.58 11.84 -2.50
N CYS A 101 5.92 11.96 -1.35
CA CYS A 101 6.10 13.04 -0.37
C CYS A 101 7.57 13.22 0.02
N ILE A 102 8.30 12.15 0.36
CA ILE A 102 9.72 12.27 0.70
C ILE A 102 10.57 12.73 -0.49
N GLY A 103 10.19 12.42 -1.72
CA GLY A 103 10.85 12.94 -2.92
C GLY A 103 10.66 14.46 -3.07
N VAL A 104 9.44 14.95 -2.79
CA VAL A 104 9.14 16.40 -2.77
C VAL A 104 9.96 17.09 -1.68
N LEU A 105 9.95 16.56 -0.45
CA LEU A 105 10.71 17.10 0.67
C LEU A 105 12.22 17.11 0.39
N TYR A 106 12.74 16.03 -0.18
CA TYR A 106 14.15 15.93 -0.57
C TYR A 106 14.55 16.99 -1.58
N GLN A 107 13.72 17.21 -2.61
CA GLN A 107 13.99 18.27 -3.58
C GLN A 107 13.94 19.68 -2.96
N GLN A 108 13.13 19.88 -1.93
CA GLN A 108 13.03 21.15 -1.20
C GLN A 108 14.19 21.39 -0.22
N GLY A 109 15.19 20.49 -0.16
CA GLY A 109 16.30 20.60 0.81
C GLY A 109 15.90 20.28 2.25
N PHE A 110 14.72 19.67 2.47
CA PHE A 110 14.19 19.41 3.82
C PHE A 110 15.13 18.55 4.67
N PHE A 111 15.87 17.63 4.04
CA PHE A 111 16.78 16.70 4.72
C PHE A 111 18.22 17.24 4.86
N ASP A 112 18.45 18.52 4.59
CA ASP A 112 19.76 19.16 4.82
C ASP A 112 19.93 19.47 6.31
N ASP A 113 18.87 19.91 6.97
CA ASP A 113 18.85 20.22 8.42
C ASP A 113 18.15 19.15 9.27
N ILE A 114 17.29 18.33 8.66
CA ILE A 114 16.45 17.35 9.37
C ILE A 114 16.89 15.92 9.01
N GLU A 115 17.19 15.12 10.03
CA GLU A 115 17.65 13.75 9.84
C GLU A 115 16.50 12.81 9.43
N ALA A 116 16.64 12.12 8.30
CA ALA A 116 15.72 11.08 7.86
C ALA A 116 15.97 9.77 8.62
N VAL A 117 15.04 9.36 9.49
CA VAL A 117 15.26 8.22 10.41
C VAL A 117 14.52 6.97 9.95
N ASN A 118 13.18 6.95 10.01
CA ASN A 118 12.39 5.77 9.68
C ASN A 118 11.48 6.02 8.47
N PHE A 119 11.64 5.21 7.43
CA PHE A 119 10.65 5.05 6.37
C PHE A 119 9.95 3.71 6.54
N ASN A 120 8.68 3.76 6.93
CA ASN A 120 7.88 2.55 7.13
C ASN A 120 6.70 2.46 6.17
N THR A 121 6.37 1.26 5.74
CA THR A 121 5.09 1.01 5.05
C THR A 121 4.40 -0.24 5.57
N ILE A 122 3.07 -0.24 5.50
CA ILE A 122 2.24 -1.37 5.94
C ILE A 122 1.21 -1.68 4.86
N ALA A 123 1.23 -2.91 4.34
CA ALA A 123 0.37 -3.41 3.28
C ALA A 123 0.31 -2.47 2.06
N THR A 124 1.45 -1.90 1.64
CA THR A 124 1.54 -0.93 0.55
C THR A 124 1.80 -1.62 -0.79
N PRO A 125 1.05 -1.32 -1.87
CA PRO A 125 1.26 -1.94 -3.18
C PRO A 125 2.47 -1.32 -3.91
N HIS A 126 3.69 -1.58 -3.42
CA HIS A 126 4.94 -0.97 -3.93
C HIS A 126 5.17 -1.21 -5.42
N CYS A 127 4.77 -2.39 -5.92
CA CYS A 127 4.93 -2.80 -7.32
C CYS A 127 3.65 -2.62 -8.15
N GLY A 128 2.65 -1.93 -7.61
CA GLY A 128 1.29 -1.85 -8.17
C GLY A 128 0.42 -3.05 -7.78
N LEU A 129 -0.80 -3.09 -8.31
CA LEU A 129 -1.78 -4.15 -8.08
C LEU A 129 -1.69 -5.19 -9.20
N PRO A 130 -1.24 -6.42 -8.90
CA PRO A 130 -1.12 -7.44 -9.92
C PRO A 130 -2.48 -8.01 -10.32
N ARG A 131 -2.53 -8.63 -11.50
CA ARG A 131 -3.69 -9.40 -11.97
C ARG A 131 -3.49 -10.87 -11.68
N TYR A 132 -4.58 -11.61 -11.48
CA TYR A 132 -4.57 -13.07 -11.38
C TYR A 132 -5.08 -13.68 -12.69
N PRO A 133 -4.70 -14.94 -13.02
CA PRO A 133 -5.16 -15.65 -14.22
C PRO A 133 -6.64 -16.06 -14.10
N SER A 134 -7.53 -15.08 -14.05
CA SER A 134 -8.99 -15.25 -14.01
C SER A 134 -9.70 -14.11 -14.74
N PHE A 135 -10.86 -14.44 -15.32
CA PHE A 135 -11.72 -13.46 -16.01
C PHE A 135 -12.17 -12.35 -15.07
N LEU A 136 -12.61 -12.69 -13.85
CA LEU A 136 -13.06 -11.71 -12.85
C LEU A 136 -11.94 -10.74 -12.45
N SER A 137 -10.70 -11.22 -12.28
CA SER A 137 -9.56 -10.35 -11.97
C SER A 137 -9.21 -9.42 -13.13
N SER A 138 -9.36 -9.90 -14.38
CA SER A 138 -9.13 -9.08 -15.57
C SER A 138 -10.14 -7.94 -15.67
N VAL A 139 -11.42 -8.23 -15.44
CA VAL A 139 -12.49 -7.22 -15.40
C VAL A 139 -12.29 -6.26 -14.23
N SER A 140 -11.98 -6.76 -13.03
CA SER A 140 -11.80 -5.90 -11.85
C SER A 140 -10.61 -4.96 -11.99
N SER A 141 -9.52 -5.43 -12.62
CA SER A 141 -8.35 -4.59 -12.89
C SER A 141 -8.65 -3.49 -13.91
N ALA A 142 -9.34 -3.83 -15.00
CA ALA A 142 -9.73 -2.85 -16.02
C ALA A 142 -10.75 -1.82 -15.50
N LEU A 143 -11.69 -2.23 -14.65
CA LEU A 143 -12.61 -1.32 -13.99
C LEU A 143 -11.90 -0.49 -12.92
N GLY A 144 -11.04 -1.11 -12.12
CA GLY A 144 -10.29 -0.44 -11.05
C GLY A 144 -9.39 0.67 -11.58
N SER A 145 -8.71 0.45 -12.71
CA SER A 145 -7.86 1.48 -13.32
C SER A 145 -8.64 2.72 -13.78
N LYS A 146 -9.94 2.58 -14.08
CA LYS A 146 -10.79 3.70 -14.54
C LYS A 146 -11.63 4.32 -13.41
N LEU A 147 -12.24 3.49 -12.57
CA LEU A 147 -13.17 3.90 -11.52
C LEU A 147 -12.49 4.46 -10.27
N LEU A 148 -11.16 4.36 -10.19
CA LEU A 148 -10.36 4.96 -9.12
C LEU A 148 -9.58 6.20 -9.58
N SER A 149 -9.96 6.79 -10.73
CA SER A 149 -9.32 7.99 -11.29
C SER A 149 -7.79 7.81 -11.46
N ARG A 150 -7.01 8.88 -11.28
CA ARG A 150 -5.55 8.89 -11.41
C ARG A 150 -4.87 7.86 -10.50
N THR A 151 -5.38 7.68 -9.27
CA THR A 151 -4.85 6.64 -8.35
C THR A 151 -5.04 5.23 -8.91
N GLY A 152 -6.16 4.96 -9.57
CA GLY A 152 -6.39 3.70 -10.28
C GLY A 152 -5.36 3.44 -11.37
N GLU A 153 -5.12 4.44 -12.21
CA GLU A 153 -4.14 4.34 -13.30
C GLU A 153 -2.75 4.02 -12.76
N GLN A 154 -2.35 4.69 -11.68
CA GLN A 154 -1.07 4.48 -10.99
C GLN A 154 -0.98 3.11 -10.30
N PHE A 155 -2.05 2.65 -9.62
CA PHE A 155 -2.07 1.32 -9.01
C PHE A 155 -1.81 0.21 -10.02
N TYR A 156 -2.37 0.31 -11.23
CA TYR A 156 -2.21 -0.71 -12.26
C TYR A 156 -1.04 -0.42 -13.21
N CYS A 157 -0.23 0.61 -12.94
CA CYS A 157 0.89 1.04 -13.79
C CYS A 157 0.48 1.27 -15.25
N VAL A 158 -0.71 1.84 -15.48
CA VAL A 158 -1.23 2.20 -16.81
C VAL A 158 -1.25 3.71 -17.04
N ASP A 159 -0.81 4.48 -16.06
CA ASP A 159 -0.56 5.91 -16.18
C ASP A 159 0.68 6.20 -17.04
N LYS A 160 0.72 7.40 -17.61
CA LYS A 160 1.85 7.93 -18.39
C LYS A 160 2.38 9.16 -17.68
N TRP A 161 3.03 8.95 -16.54
CA TRP A 161 3.41 10.04 -15.65
C TRP A 161 4.66 10.78 -16.14
N SER A 162 5.68 10.06 -16.61
CA SER A 162 6.85 10.70 -17.19
C SER A 162 6.58 11.18 -18.62
N PRO A 163 7.34 12.16 -19.14
CA PRO A 163 7.28 12.58 -20.54
C PRO A 163 7.41 11.41 -21.52
N LYS A 164 8.36 10.51 -21.25
CA LYS A 164 8.58 9.25 -21.99
C LYS A 164 7.48 8.19 -21.77
N GLY A 165 6.39 8.53 -21.10
CA GLY A 165 5.26 7.64 -20.85
C GLY A 165 5.49 6.55 -19.80
N ARG A 166 6.51 6.67 -18.94
CA ARG A 166 6.75 5.70 -17.86
C ARG A 166 5.70 5.88 -16.74
N PRO A 167 5.16 4.77 -16.20
CA PRO A 167 4.27 4.82 -15.03
C PRO A 167 4.96 5.40 -13.79
N LEU A 168 4.22 6.14 -12.96
CA LEU A 168 4.77 6.80 -11.77
C LEU A 168 5.47 5.81 -10.82
N LEU A 169 4.90 4.62 -10.60
CA LEU A 169 5.49 3.65 -9.67
C LEU A 169 6.87 3.16 -10.14
N VAL A 170 7.07 3.07 -11.45
CA VAL A 170 8.38 2.73 -12.05
C VAL A 170 9.35 3.88 -11.83
N VAL A 171 8.93 5.13 -12.08
CA VAL A 171 9.77 6.33 -11.86
C VAL A 171 10.16 6.49 -10.39
N MET A 172 9.25 6.25 -9.45
CA MET A 172 9.56 6.34 -8.02
C MET A 172 10.52 5.24 -7.53
N ALA A 173 10.66 4.14 -8.27
CA ALA A 173 11.55 3.03 -7.93
C ALA A 173 12.92 3.13 -8.62
N ASP A 174 13.06 4.03 -9.59
CA ASP A 174 14.27 4.21 -10.38
C ASP A 174 15.39 4.83 -9.54
N PRO A 175 16.56 4.18 -9.39
CA PRO A 175 17.70 4.70 -8.61
C PRO A 175 18.19 6.09 -9.05
N ASP A 176 17.99 6.44 -10.32
CA ASP A 176 18.41 7.72 -10.90
C ASP A 176 17.38 8.84 -10.68
N ARG A 177 16.37 8.60 -9.84
CA ARG A 177 15.29 9.55 -9.58
C ARG A 177 15.22 9.92 -8.10
N ILE A 178 14.82 11.16 -7.84
CA ILE A 178 14.81 11.77 -6.51
C ILE A 178 14.02 10.97 -5.47
N PHE A 179 12.96 10.27 -5.88
CA PHE A 179 12.12 9.47 -4.97
C PHE A 179 12.92 8.31 -4.35
N TYR A 180 13.73 7.64 -5.16
CA TYR A 180 14.59 6.56 -4.70
C TYR A 180 15.75 7.12 -3.86
N GLN A 181 16.37 8.21 -4.33
CA GLN A 181 17.47 8.87 -3.61
C GLN A 181 17.04 9.38 -2.23
N ALA A 182 15.84 9.97 -2.14
CA ALA A 182 15.20 10.37 -0.89
C ALA A 182 14.96 9.16 0.02
N LEU A 183 14.43 8.06 -0.53
CA LEU A 183 14.21 6.83 0.23
C LEU A 183 15.53 6.27 0.78
N ALA A 184 16.61 6.32 0.01
CA ALA A 184 17.93 5.86 0.40
C ALA A 184 18.58 6.68 1.53
N LYS A 185 18.08 7.90 1.82
CA LYS A 185 18.58 8.73 2.94
C LYS A 185 18.10 8.25 4.32
N PHE A 186 17.05 7.44 4.38
CA PHE A 186 16.50 6.97 5.65
C PHE A 186 17.39 5.90 6.30
N LYS A 187 17.76 6.11 7.56
CA LYS A 187 18.55 5.15 8.35
C LYS A 187 17.92 3.76 8.41
N GLN A 188 16.59 3.70 8.51
CA GLN A 188 15.85 2.46 8.55
C GLN A 188 14.70 2.50 7.54
N ILE A 189 14.70 1.52 6.63
CA ILE A 189 13.58 1.27 5.72
C ILE A 189 12.95 -0.06 6.12
N ARG A 190 11.66 -0.04 6.48
CA ARG A 190 10.97 -1.23 6.96
C ARG A 190 9.58 -1.35 6.35
N ILE A 191 9.25 -2.54 5.86
CA ILE A 191 7.96 -2.80 5.25
C ILE A 191 7.27 -3.95 5.97
N TYR A 192 5.95 -3.82 6.16
CA TYR A 192 5.10 -4.85 6.73
C TYR A 192 4.14 -5.34 5.65
N ALA A 193 4.19 -6.63 5.33
CA ALA A 193 3.30 -7.26 4.37
C ALA A 193 2.46 -8.34 5.06
N ASN A 194 1.23 -8.54 4.60
CA ASN A 194 0.48 -9.73 4.97
C ASN A 194 1.03 -10.92 4.16
N ALA A 195 1.45 -11.98 4.85
CA ALA A 195 1.86 -13.23 4.22
C ALA A 195 0.67 -13.90 3.51
N ILE A 196 -0.52 -13.84 4.11
CA ILE A 196 -1.73 -14.46 3.57
C ILE A 196 -2.96 -13.57 3.71
N ASN A 197 -3.97 -13.89 2.89
CA ASN A 197 -5.32 -13.34 2.95
C ASN A 197 -5.43 -11.82 2.77
N ASP A 198 -4.42 -11.12 2.26
CA ASP A 198 -4.60 -9.74 1.82
C ASP A 198 -5.03 -9.72 0.35
N ILE A 199 -6.34 -9.70 0.15
CA ILE A 199 -6.95 -9.68 -1.19
C ILE A 199 -6.95 -8.28 -1.82
N THR A 200 -6.53 -7.26 -1.07
CA THR A 200 -6.47 -5.87 -1.53
C THR A 200 -5.08 -5.54 -2.03
N VAL A 201 -4.06 -5.90 -1.26
CA VAL A 201 -2.64 -5.72 -1.59
C VAL A 201 -1.92 -7.06 -1.36
N PRO A 202 -1.79 -7.89 -2.41
CA PRO A 202 -1.17 -9.21 -2.30
C PRO A 202 0.30 -9.16 -1.84
N TYR A 203 0.78 -10.28 -1.30
CA TYR A 203 2.14 -10.45 -0.78
C TYR A 203 3.21 -9.93 -1.75
N VAL A 204 3.17 -10.35 -3.02
CA VAL A 204 4.21 -10.00 -4.02
C VAL A 204 4.44 -8.51 -4.17
N THR A 205 3.41 -7.69 -3.99
CA THR A 205 3.55 -6.23 -4.11
C THR A 205 3.85 -5.57 -2.76
N ALA A 206 3.24 -6.04 -1.67
CA ALA A 206 3.50 -5.54 -0.32
C ALA A 206 4.91 -5.85 0.18
N ALA A 207 5.41 -7.05 -0.12
CA ALA A 207 6.72 -7.54 0.26
C ALA A 207 7.81 -7.24 -0.78
N ILE A 208 7.47 -6.59 -1.90
CA ILE A 208 8.41 -6.27 -2.98
C ILE A 208 9.11 -7.56 -3.45
N ASP A 209 8.32 -8.53 -3.90
CA ASP A 209 8.80 -9.85 -4.30
C ASP A 209 8.16 -10.27 -5.63
N THR A 210 8.81 -11.17 -6.35
CA THR A 210 8.30 -11.71 -7.62
C THR A 210 7.67 -13.08 -7.46
N LYS A 211 7.87 -13.73 -6.31
CA LYS A 211 7.27 -15.03 -5.98
C LYS A 211 6.54 -14.94 -4.64
N ASP A 212 5.46 -15.70 -4.53
CA ASP A 212 4.66 -15.79 -3.30
C ASP A 212 4.85 -17.17 -2.67
N PRO A 213 5.67 -17.32 -1.62
CA PRO A 213 5.85 -18.61 -0.95
C PRO A 213 4.64 -19.02 -0.10
N PHE A 214 3.69 -18.10 0.14
CA PHE A 214 2.52 -18.33 0.99
C PHE A 214 1.23 -18.59 0.20
N ALA A 215 1.25 -18.40 -1.12
CA ALA A 215 0.10 -18.66 -1.98
C ALA A 215 -0.48 -20.05 -1.71
N GLU A 216 0.39 -21.06 -1.66
CA GLU A 216 0.05 -22.47 -1.45
C GLU A 216 0.39 -22.96 -0.04
N HIS A 217 0.33 -22.08 0.98
CA HIS A 217 0.71 -22.43 2.36
C HIS A 217 -0.04 -23.63 2.97
N GLU A 218 -1.27 -23.92 2.51
CA GLU A 218 -2.04 -25.09 2.98
C GLU A 218 -1.50 -26.43 2.45
N THR A 219 -0.77 -26.43 1.34
CA THR A 219 -0.31 -27.64 0.64
C THR A 219 1.20 -27.75 0.47
N SER A 220 1.92 -26.64 0.56
CA SER A 220 3.39 -26.58 0.40
C SER A 220 4.15 -27.17 1.59
N GLY A 221 3.51 -27.29 2.76
CA GLY A 221 4.20 -27.67 3.99
C GLY A 221 5.14 -26.60 4.53
N ILE A 222 4.91 -25.33 4.17
CA ILE A 222 5.70 -24.20 4.66
C ILE A 222 5.74 -24.16 6.19
N GLU A 223 6.95 -24.15 6.73
CA GLU A 223 7.19 -24.01 8.16
C GLU A 223 7.39 -22.52 8.49
N MET A 224 6.80 -22.06 9.59
CA MET A 224 6.82 -20.66 10.00
C MET A 224 7.08 -20.56 11.50
N ASP A 225 8.13 -19.82 11.86
CA ASP A 225 8.42 -19.41 13.23
C ASP A 225 7.91 -17.98 13.44
N PHE A 226 7.35 -17.73 14.62
CA PHE A 226 6.83 -16.42 15.00
C PHE A 226 7.65 -15.80 16.12
N TYR A 227 7.71 -14.47 16.17
CA TYR A 227 8.30 -13.80 17.33
C TYR A 227 7.51 -14.15 18.60
N GLU A 228 8.21 -14.54 19.66
CA GLU A 228 7.61 -14.93 20.94
C GLU A 228 6.67 -13.85 21.49
N LYS A 229 7.12 -12.59 21.46
CA LYS A 229 6.32 -11.42 21.90
C LYS A 229 5.21 -11.03 20.92
N TYR A 230 5.30 -11.47 19.66
CA TYR A 230 4.39 -11.07 18.58
C TYR A 230 3.95 -12.28 17.74
N PRO A 231 2.99 -13.08 18.23
CA PRO A 231 2.63 -14.39 17.65
C PRO A 231 1.97 -14.32 16.25
N ARG A 232 1.79 -13.12 15.69
CA ARG A 232 1.26 -12.89 14.34
C ARG A 232 2.30 -12.32 13.38
N VAL A 233 3.53 -12.10 13.84
CA VAL A 233 4.65 -11.63 13.03
C VAL A 233 5.59 -12.81 12.81
N ILE A 234 5.81 -13.17 11.55
CA ILE A 234 6.70 -14.25 11.15
C ILE A 234 8.14 -13.78 11.34
N GLN A 235 8.94 -14.55 12.09
CA GLN A 235 10.36 -14.32 12.28
C GLN A 235 11.18 -15.03 11.19
N LYS A 236 10.83 -16.28 10.87
CA LYS A 236 11.47 -17.09 9.85
C LYS A 236 10.45 -17.99 9.18
N TYR A 237 10.70 -18.34 7.93
CA TYR A 237 9.92 -19.35 7.23
C TYR A 237 10.82 -20.14 6.28
N ALA A 238 10.43 -21.37 6.00
CA ALA A 238 11.10 -22.23 5.02
C ALA A 238 10.05 -23.03 4.24
N VAL A 239 10.20 -23.04 2.92
CA VAL A 239 9.40 -23.91 2.03
C VAL A 239 10.23 -25.16 1.76
N PRO A 240 9.75 -26.37 2.12
CA PRO A 240 10.49 -27.60 1.84
C PRO A 240 10.58 -27.84 0.33
N GLU A 241 11.70 -28.41 -0.14
CA GLU A 241 11.90 -28.70 -1.57
C GLU A 241 10.90 -29.71 -2.13
N VAL A 242 10.47 -30.65 -1.28
CA VAL A 242 9.46 -31.65 -1.62
C VAL A 242 8.22 -31.38 -0.77
N PRO A 243 7.07 -31.06 -1.39
CA PRO A 243 5.84 -30.83 -0.64
C PRO A 243 5.41 -32.12 0.07
N PRO A 244 4.81 -32.03 1.26
CA PRO A 244 4.31 -33.21 1.96
C PRO A 244 3.23 -33.92 1.11
N PRO A 245 3.10 -35.25 1.22
CA PRO A 245 2.10 -36.00 0.48
C PRO A 245 0.70 -35.45 0.80
N GLN A 246 0.02 -34.93 -0.22
CA GLN A 246 -1.32 -34.38 -0.05
C GLN A 246 -2.30 -35.49 0.34
N PRO A 247 -3.24 -35.23 1.27
CA PRO A 247 -4.26 -36.20 1.60
C PRO A 247 -5.07 -36.54 0.34
N ALA A 248 -5.40 -37.83 0.16
CA ALA A 248 -6.18 -38.29 -0.97
C ALA A 248 -7.51 -37.52 -1.04
N LYS A 249 -7.83 -36.95 -2.21
CA LYS A 249 -9.10 -36.24 -2.40
C LYS A 249 -10.25 -37.22 -2.12
N PRO A 250 -11.30 -36.79 -1.38
CA PRO A 250 -12.42 -37.66 -1.09
C PRO A 250 -13.09 -38.11 -2.40
N PRO A 251 -13.50 -39.40 -2.53
CA PRO A 251 -14.16 -39.88 -3.74
C PRO A 251 -15.41 -39.05 -4.05
N VAL A 252 -15.67 -38.77 -5.33
CA VAL A 252 -16.80 -37.94 -5.78
C VAL A 252 -18.12 -38.49 -5.24
N LEU A 253 -19.06 -37.61 -4.86
CA LEU A 253 -20.37 -37.96 -4.28
C LEU A 253 -20.34 -38.62 -2.88
N THR A 254 -19.17 -38.73 -2.23
CA THR A 254 -19.12 -39.16 -0.82
C THR A 254 -19.53 -38.03 0.13
N ARG A 255 -19.90 -38.37 1.36
CA ARG A 255 -20.20 -37.38 2.41
C ARG A 255 -19.04 -36.41 2.64
N ASP A 256 -17.81 -36.91 2.60
CA ASP A 256 -16.62 -36.07 2.79
C ASP A 256 -16.29 -35.23 1.55
N TRP A 257 -16.69 -35.66 0.34
CA TRP A 257 -16.68 -34.81 -0.84
C TRP A 257 -17.65 -33.64 -0.70
N PHE A 258 -18.89 -33.89 -0.27
CA PHE A 258 -19.84 -32.79 0.02
C PHE A 258 -19.36 -31.85 1.13
N LYS A 259 -18.74 -32.36 2.19
CA LYS A 259 -18.09 -31.52 3.22
C LYS A 259 -16.88 -30.75 2.66
N SER A 260 -16.10 -31.34 1.76
CA SER A 260 -14.97 -30.63 1.14
C SER A 260 -15.44 -29.49 0.23
N MET A 261 -16.66 -29.57 -0.30
CA MET A 261 -17.28 -28.48 -1.07
C MET A 261 -17.89 -27.39 -0.20
N THR A 262 -18.12 -27.63 1.11
CA THR A 262 -18.52 -26.54 1.99
C THR A 262 -17.33 -25.61 2.21
N PRO A 263 -17.42 -24.33 1.82
CA PRO A 263 -16.30 -23.42 1.96
C PRO A 263 -15.93 -23.30 3.44
N SER A 264 -14.64 -23.42 3.74
CA SER A 264 -14.09 -23.33 5.11
C SER A 264 -14.37 -21.98 5.78
N ARG A 265 -14.81 -20.99 5.01
CA ARG A 265 -15.17 -19.65 5.47
C ARG A 265 -16.56 -19.30 4.97
N PRO A 266 -17.41 -18.69 5.82
CA PRO A 266 -18.75 -18.29 5.41
C PRO A 266 -18.67 -17.29 4.25
N LEU A 267 -19.51 -17.49 3.23
CA LEU A 267 -19.53 -16.67 2.02
C LEU A 267 -19.87 -15.20 2.32
N MET A 268 -20.70 -14.98 3.35
CA MET A 268 -21.28 -13.70 3.74
C MET A 268 -20.62 -13.16 5.01
N PRO A 269 -20.47 -11.83 5.15
CA PRO A 269 -20.07 -11.20 6.40
C PRO A 269 -21.02 -11.58 7.55
N PRO A 270 -20.55 -11.60 8.82
CA PRO A 270 -21.39 -11.98 9.97
C PRO A 270 -22.73 -11.23 10.05
N PHE A 271 -22.75 -9.95 9.68
CA PHE A 271 -23.97 -9.12 9.71
C PHE A 271 -25.01 -9.47 8.64
N LEU A 272 -24.67 -10.30 7.65
CA LEU A 272 -25.59 -10.83 6.63
C LEU A 272 -25.91 -12.32 6.83
N GLN A 273 -25.40 -12.94 7.90
CA GLN A 273 -25.68 -14.35 8.23
C GLN A 273 -26.95 -14.45 9.09
N PHE A 274 -28.12 -14.21 8.49
CA PHE A 274 -29.39 -14.37 9.19
C PHE A 274 -29.68 -15.84 9.51
N ARG A 275 -30.45 -16.08 10.58
CA ARG A 275 -30.95 -17.42 10.91
C ARG A 275 -32.16 -17.78 10.07
N PHE A 276 -32.47 -19.07 9.96
CA PHE A 276 -33.71 -19.54 9.35
C PHE A 276 -34.94 -18.95 10.08
N PRO A 277 -36.00 -18.51 9.36
CA PRO A 277 -36.17 -18.56 7.90
C PRO A 277 -35.69 -17.30 7.16
N LEU A 278 -35.20 -16.27 7.87
CA LEU A 278 -34.80 -14.98 7.28
C LEU A 278 -33.65 -15.12 6.28
N ASN A 279 -32.79 -16.14 6.42
CA ASN A 279 -31.77 -16.44 5.42
C ASN A 279 -32.35 -16.76 4.04
N LEU A 280 -33.47 -17.47 3.95
CA LEU A 280 -34.12 -17.81 2.68
C LEU A 280 -34.67 -16.56 1.99
N VAL A 281 -35.24 -15.64 2.77
CA VAL A 281 -35.70 -14.34 2.27
C VAL A 281 -34.52 -13.52 1.74
N LEU A 282 -33.39 -13.50 2.44
CA LEU A 282 -32.21 -12.82 1.93
C LEU A 282 -31.71 -13.46 0.63
N TYR A 283 -31.63 -14.80 0.58
CA TYR A 283 -31.15 -15.51 -0.61
C TYR A 283 -32.05 -15.29 -1.83
N SER A 284 -33.37 -15.22 -1.66
CA SER A 284 -34.30 -14.92 -2.76
C SER A 284 -34.17 -13.47 -3.26
N LEU A 285 -33.73 -12.55 -2.39
CA LEU A 285 -33.49 -11.14 -2.75
C LEU A 285 -32.11 -10.88 -3.35
N LEU A 286 -31.11 -11.76 -3.15
CA LEU A 286 -29.74 -11.57 -3.65
C LEU A 286 -29.66 -11.26 -5.17
N PRO A 287 -30.42 -11.92 -6.07
CA PRO A 287 -30.40 -11.60 -7.50
C PRO A 287 -30.81 -10.16 -7.84
N ILE A 288 -31.50 -9.45 -6.93
CA ILE A 288 -31.87 -8.04 -7.09
C ILE A 288 -30.90 -7.15 -6.30
N LEU A 289 -30.63 -7.49 -5.04
CA LEU A 289 -29.80 -6.70 -4.15
C LEU A 289 -28.36 -6.58 -4.67
N VAL A 290 -27.79 -7.65 -5.24
CA VAL A 290 -26.42 -7.65 -5.74
C VAL A 290 -26.27 -6.71 -6.95
N PRO A 291 -27.07 -6.82 -8.04
CA PRO A 291 -27.00 -5.87 -9.14
C PRO A 291 -27.28 -4.42 -8.73
N VAL A 292 -28.25 -4.18 -7.84
CA VAL A 292 -28.55 -2.82 -7.34
C VAL A 292 -27.35 -2.27 -6.58
N PHE A 293 -26.76 -3.04 -5.66
CA PHE A 293 -25.58 -2.63 -4.91
C PHE A 293 -24.39 -2.35 -5.84
N ILE A 294 -24.12 -3.23 -6.81
CA ILE A 294 -23.05 -3.03 -7.80
C ILE A 294 -23.29 -1.76 -8.62
N SER A 295 -24.53 -1.51 -9.06
CA SER A 295 -24.89 -0.32 -9.82
C SER A 295 -24.68 0.96 -9.02
N LEU A 296 -25.12 0.97 -7.75
CA LEU A 296 -24.89 2.09 -6.84
C LEU A 296 -23.40 2.31 -6.55
N ALA A 297 -22.64 1.23 -6.38
CA ALA A 297 -21.20 1.31 -6.18
C ALA A 297 -20.50 1.91 -7.42
N ILE A 298 -20.82 1.44 -8.63
CA ILE A 298 -20.29 1.98 -9.88
C ILE A 298 -20.66 3.45 -10.04
N LEU A 299 -21.92 3.81 -9.77
CA LEU A 299 -22.37 5.21 -9.82
C LEU A 299 -21.56 6.10 -8.88
N ARG A 300 -21.42 5.70 -7.61
CA ARG A 300 -20.65 6.44 -6.60
C ARG A 300 -19.18 6.58 -7.00
N LEU A 301 -18.54 5.50 -7.45
CA LEU A 301 -17.15 5.53 -7.91
C LEU A 301 -16.96 6.42 -9.16
N SER A 302 -17.94 6.39 -10.08
CA SER A 302 -17.92 7.22 -11.29
C SER A 302 -18.07 8.70 -10.97
N LEU A 303 -18.95 9.05 -10.02
CA LEU A 303 -19.11 10.43 -9.54
C LEU A 303 -17.83 10.91 -8.84
N ALA A 304 -17.25 10.10 -7.95
CA ALA A 304 -15.98 10.42 -7.29
C ALA A 304 -14.83 10.61 -8.29
N THR A 305 -14.75 9.73 -9.31
CA THR A 305 -13.78 9.84 -10.40
C THR A 305 -13.94 11.15 -11.16
N ARG A 306 -15.17 11.52 -11.54
CA ARG A 306 -15.44 12.78 -12.25
C ARG A 306 -15.03 13.99 -11.39
N SER A 307 -15.39 14.00 -10.11
CA SER A 307 -15.01 15.07 -9.18
C SER A 307 -13.49 15.18 -9.03
N SER A 308 -12.79 14.04 -8.92
CA SER A 308 -11.33 13.98 -8.86
C SER A 308 -10.68 14.53 -10.12
N ARG A 309 -11.12 14.11 -11.30
CA ARG A 309 -10.59 14.62 -12.58
C ARG A 309 -10.79 16.13 -12.74
N ALA A 310 -11.93 16.66 -12.26
CA ALA A 310 -12.16 18.10 -12.25
C ALA A 310 -11.18 18.83 -11.32
N ARG A 311 -10.94 18.31 -10.10
CA ARG A 311 -9.95 18.88 -9.17
C ARG A 311 -8.52 18.83 -9.71
N ILE A 312 -8.10 17.68 -10.24
CA ILE A 312 -6.76 17.51 -10.84
C ILE A 312 -6.55 18.53 -11.95
N LYS A 313 -7.54 18.73 -12.82
CA LYS A 313 -7.46 19.71 -13.91
C LYS A 313 -7.26 21.13 -13.39
N GLU A 314 -7.93 21.49 -12.29
CA GLU A 314 -7.74 22.81 -11.67
C GLU A 314 -6.35 22.93 -11.04
N LEU A 315 -5.90 21.91 -10.30
CA LEU A 315 -4.56 21.88 -9.69
C LEU A 315 -3.44 21.98 -10.74
N GLU A 316 -3.57 21.28 -11.87
CA GLU A 316 -2.63 21.37 -12.99
C GLU A 316 -2.62 22.76 -13.62
N ARG A 317 -3.77 23.42 -13.69
CA ARG A 317 -3.90 24.80 -14.18
C ARG A 317 -3.30 25.81 -13.22
N GLU A 318 -3.57 25.67 -11.92
CA GLU A 318 -3.01 26.52 -10.87
C GLU A 318 -1.48 26.39 -10.83
N ALA A 319 -0.95 25.16 -10.85
CA ALA A 319 0.48 24.92 -10.88
C ALA A 319 1.16 25.58 -12.09
N HIS A 320 0.53 25.49 -13.27
CA HIS A 320 1.03 26.14 -14.48
C HIS A 320 1.00 27.68 -14.37
N ASN A 321 -0.07 28.25 -13.84
CA ASN A 321 -0.24 29.71 -13.74
C ASN A 321 0.65 30.35 -12.65
N GLU A 322 0.83 29.68 -11.51
CA GLU A 322 1.62 30.18 -10.39
C GLU A 322 3.13 29.99 -10.57
N GLY A 323 3.57 29.39 -11.69
CA GLY A 323 4.97 28.97 -11.86
C GLY A 323 5.39 27.94 -10.81
N ARG A 324 4.43 27.24 -10.19
CA ARG A 324 4.67 26.24 -9.16
C ARG A 324 5.22 25.00 -9.85
N GLN A 325 6.54 24.85 -9.80
CA GLN A 325 7.24 23.71 -10.34
C GLN A 325 6.93 22.45 -9.50
N THR A 326 5.83 21.77 -9.81
CA THR A 326 5.60 20.40 -9.29
C THR A 326 6.66 19.46 -9.86
N LEU A 327 6.92 18.34 -9.19
CA LEU A 327 7.95 17.40 -9.65
C LEU A 327 7.72 16.94 -11.09
N VAL A 328 6.44 16.75 -11.48
CA VAL A 328 6.06 16.42 -12.85
C VAL A 328 6.63 17.43 -13.86
N HIS A 329 6.49 18.72 -13.56
CA HIS A 329 6.95 19.79 -14.45
C HIS A 329 8.48 19.87 -14.51
N LEU A 330 9.15 19.68 -13.36
CA LEU A 330 10.62 19.66 -13.29
C LEU A 330 11.20 18.50 -14.09
N PHE A 331 10.60 17.31 -13.98
CA PHE A 331 11.04 16.16 -14.79
C PHE A 331 10.72 16.34 -16.27
N ALA A 332 9.61 16.99 -16.62
CA ALA A 332 9.30 17.32 -18.00
C ALA A 332 10.30 18.32 -18.61
N GLU A 333 10.74 19.30 -17.83
CA GLU A 333 11.73 20.30 -18.26
C GLU A 333 13.13 19.67 -18.39
N LEU A 334 13.59 18.93 -17.38
CA LEU A 334 14.90 18.27 -17.39
C LEU A 334 15.03 17.22 -18.50
N GLU A 335 13.98 16.44 -18.78
CA GLU A 335 14.01 15.47 -19.89
C GLU A 335 13.93 16.16 -21.25
N ARG A 336 13.29 17.34 -21.36
CA ARG A 336 13.28 18.16 -22.60
C ARG A 336 14.64 18.80 -22.88
N GLU A 337 15.37 19.23 -21.84
CA GLU A 337 16.75 19.73 -21.96
C GLU A 337 17.73 18.63 -22.42
N VAL A 338 17.49 17.38 -22.02
CA VAL A 338 18.25 16.22 -22.53
C VAL A 338 17.88 15.88 -23.99
N GLU A 339 16.65 16.19 -24.41
CA GLU A 339 16.16 16.01 -25.78
C GLU A 339 16.79 16.98 -26.80
N GLU A 340 17.24 18.17 -26.36
CA GLU A 340 18.04 19.09 -27.18
C GLU A 340 19.52 18.65 -27.33
N ALA A 341 19.98 17.67 -26.54
CA ALA A 341 21.37 17.23 -26.52
C ALA A 341 21.61 15.81 -27.07
N VAL A 342 20.57 15.00 -27.29
CA VAL A 342 20.71 13.64 -27.84
C VAL A 342 19.56 13.33 -28.80
N VAL A 343 19.79 13.62 -30.09
CA VAL A 343 19.05 12.98 -31.18
C VAL A 343 19.70 11.64 -31.48
N ASP A 344 18.85 10.64 -31.71
CA ASP A 344 19.08 9.22 -31.99
C ASP A 344 19.37 8.34 -30.76
N PHE A 345 18.41 7.50 -30.39
CA PHE A 345 18.49 6.03 -30.56
C PHE A 345 17.18 5.34 -30.11
N ILE A 346 16.48 4.81 -31.12
CA ILE A 346 15.66 3.57 -31.17
C ILE A 346 14.35 3.50 -30.37
N ASP A 347 13.26 3.64 -31.13
CA ASP A 347 11.98 2.98 -30.91
C ASP A 347 12.11 1.46 -31.02
N ASN A 348 11.45 0.73 -30.11
CA ASN A 348 10.93 -0.59 -30.44
C ASN A 348 9.63 -0.86 -29.65
N PRO A 349 8.49 -1.10 -30.33
CA PRO A 349 7.25 -1.49 -29.68
C PRO A 349 7.25 -3.02 -29.54
N ASP A 350 7.79 -3.55 -28.45
CA ASP A 350 7.76 -5.00 -28.27
C ASP A 350 6.38 -5.46 -27.73
N PRO A 351 5.75 -6.48 -28.34
CA PRO A 351 4.43 -6.94 -27.98
C PRO A 351 4.52 -7.86 -26.75
N SER A 352 3.60 -7.63 -25.80
CA SER A 352 3.09 -8.58 -24.79
C SER A 352 4.02 -9.74 -24.35
N PRO A 353 4.50 -9.78 -23.09
CA PRO A 353 5.33 -10.89 -22.64
C PRO A 353 4.52 -12.18 -22.55
N SER A 354 4.95 -13.18 -23.32
CA SER A 354 4.66 -14.59 -23.11
C SER A 354 5.50 -15.12 -21.94
N TYR A 355 5.14 -14.72 -20.72
CA TYR A 355 5.58 -15.43 -19.52
C TYR A 355 4.53 -16.48 -19.19
N GLN A 356 4.88 -17.76 -19.24
CA GLN A 356 4.08 -18.84 -18.66
C GLN A 356 4.54 -19.02 -17.21
N PRO A 357 3.78 -18.55 -16.19
CA PRO A 357 4.01 -19.00 -14.84
C PRO A 357 3.55 -20.46 -14.74
N GLU A 358 4.18 -21.22 -13.84
CA GLU A 358 3.63 -22.48 -13.35
C GLU A 358 2.13 -22.33 -13.08
N ASN A 359 1.33 -23.26 -13.64
CA ASN A 359 -0.12 -23.17 -13.85
C ASN A 359 -0.98 -23.19 -12.57
N SER A 360 -0.67 -22.39 -11.56
CA SER A 360 -1.49 -22.23 -10.36
C SER A 360 -2.25 -20.91 -10.39
N LYS A 361 -3.59 -21.00 -10.32
CA LYS A 361 -4.49 -19.82 -10.25
C LYS A 361 -4.28 -18.99 -8.99
N GLN A 362 -3.51 -19.49 -8.04
CA GLN A 362 -3.19 -18.85 -6.76
C GLN A 362 -2.05 -17.83 -6.89
N HIS A 363 -1.27 -17.89 -7.97
CA HIS A 363 -0.17 -16.95 -8.19
C HIS A 363 -0.60 -15.78 -9.09
N PRO A 364 -0.18 -14.55 -8.77
CA PRO A 364 -0.39 -13.39 -9.62
C PRO A 364 0.47 -13.41 -10.88
N ILE A 365 0.02 -12.72 -11.92
CA ILE A 365 0.77 -12.44 -13.14
C ILE A 365 1.76 -11.30 -12.84
N ILE A 366 3.05 -11.62 -12.85
CA ILE A 366 4.13 -10.65 -12.65
C ILE A 366 4.44 -9.96 -13.97
N THR A 367 4.34 -8.63 -13.99
CA THR A 367 4.61 -7.81 -15.17
C THR A 367 6.07 -7.36 -15.24
N PRO A 368 6.59 -6.94 -16.41
CA PRO A 368 7.94 -6.37 -16.50
C PRO A 368 8.14 -5.15 -15.58
N ASN A 369 7.10 -4.31 -15.41
CA ASN A 369 7.13 -3.18 -14.48
C ASN A 369 7.26 -3.65 -13.03
N HIS A 370 6.52 -4.69 -12.63
CA HIS A 370 6.64 -5.28 -11.29
C HIS A 370 8.05 -5.79 -11.05
N THR A 371 8.59 -6.61 -11.95
CA THR A 371 9.94 -7.17 -11.82
C THR A 371 10.97 -6.06 -11.70
N ARG A 372 10.88 -5.02 -12.54
CA ARG A 372 11.80 -3.88 -12.52
C ARG A 372 11.74 -3.11 -11.20
N ILE A 373 10.54 -2.76 -10.73
CA ILE A 373 10.35 -2.09 -9.44
C ILE A 373 10.91 -2.94 -8.29
N ALA A 374 10.60 -4.24 -8.27
CA ALA A 374 11.06 -5.14 -7.23
C ALA A 374 12.59 -5.25 -7.22
N THR A 375 13.23 -5.37 -8.39
CA THR A 375 14.69 -5.43 -8.50
C THR A 375 15.36 -4.18 -7.92
N TRP A 376 14.91 -2.98 -8.32
CA TRP A 376 15.52 -1.75 -7.83
C TRP A 376 15.29 -1.54 -6.34
N LEU A 377 14.05 -1.68 -5.85
CA LEU A 377 13.76 -1.46 -4.44
C LEU A 377 14.45 -2.49 -3.53
N ASN A 378 14.62 -3.73 -3.96
CA ASN A 378 15.35 -4.74 -3.16
C ASN A 378 16.87 -4.50 -3.09
N SER A 379 17.41 -3.55 -3.85
CA SER A 379 18.82 -3.13 -3.67
C SER A 379 19.01 -2.17 -2.49
N LEU A 380 17.92 -1.61 -1.94
CA LEU A 380 17.95 -0.88 -0.67
C LEU A 380 17.98 -1.87 0.52
N PRO A 381 18.53 -1.47 1.68
CA PRO A 381 18.58 -2.30 2.88
C PRO A 381 17.20 -2.37 3.58
N ILE A 382 16.18 -2.90 2.89
CA ILE A 382 14.80 -2.96 3.38
C ILE A 382 14.64 -4.15 4.34
N LYS A 383 14.22 -3.87 5.58
CA LYS A 383 13.77 -4.91 6.51
C LYS A 383 12.30 -5.26 6.22
N LYS A 384 12.06 -6.50 5.78
CA LYS A 384 10.72 -7.02 5.48
C LYS A 384 10.18 -7.80 6.66
N GLU A 385 9.02 -7.39 7.17
CA GLU A 385 8.30 -8.07 8.25
C GLU A 385 6.98 -8.61 7.70
N LEU A 386 6.62 -9.83 8.09
CA LEU A 386 5.46 -10.52 7.52
C LEU A 386 4.43 -10.83 8.60
N ALA A 387 3.16 -10.52 8.34
CA ALA A 387 2.05 -10.78 9.23
C ALA A 387 1.19 -11.95 8.75
N PHE A 388 0.80 -12.85 9.68
CA PHE A 388 0.06 -14.07 9.35
C PHE A 388 -1.32 -14.10 10.04
N PHE A 389 -2.38 -14.00 9.24
CA PHE A 389 -3.77 -14.00 9.71
C PHE A 389 -4.60 -15.08 9.00
N PRO A 390 -4.66 -16.33 9.50
CA PRO A 390 -5.28 -17.45 8.79
C PRO A 390 -6.81 -17.49 8.91
N ALA A 391 -7.37 -16.90 9.97
CA ALA A 391 -8.79 -17.02 10.29
C ALA A 391 -9.69 -15.97 9.60
N VAL A 392 -9.19 -15.29 8.57
CA VAL A 392 -9.89 -14.15 7.94
C VAL A 392 -9.80 -14.20 6.43
N ARG A 393 -10.83 -13.64 5.76
CA ARG A 393 -10.86 -13.54 4.31
C ARG A 393 -10.03 -12.37 3.77
N ASN A 394 -10.01 -11.25 4.49
CA ASN A 394 -9.19 -10.10 4.13
C ASN A 394 -8.45 -9.56 5.36
N SER A 395 -7.13 -9.68 5.38
CA SER A 395 -6.25 -9.19 6.45
C SER A 395 -5.82 -7.73 6.27
N HIS A 396 -6.14 -7.10 5.14
CA HIS A 396 -5.66 -5.75 4.79
C HIS A 396 -5.89 -4.70 5.87
N ALA A 397 -7.09 -4.67 6.47
CA ALA A 397 -7.44 -3.70 7.51
C ALA A 397 -6.97 -4.11 8.91
N MET A 398 -6.69 -5.40 9.10
CA MET A 398 -6.32 -5.96 10.39
C MET A 398 -4.89 -5.61 10.76
N ILE A 399 -3.97 -5.64 9.80
CA ILE A 399 -2.53 -5.42 10.03
C ILE A 399 -2.22 -4.06 10.69
N ILE A 400 -3.11 -3.07 10.56
CA ILE A 400 -3.00 -1.74 11.21
C ILE A 400 -4.05 -1.48 12.31
N CYS A 401 -4.83 -2.49 12.71
CA CYS A 401 -5.93 -2.31 13.66
C CYS A 401 -6.95 -1.22 13.24
N ARG A 402 -7.28 -1.15 11.94
CA ARG A 402 -7.95 0.03 11.33
C ARG A 402 -9.21 0.53 12.03
N ASP A 403 -10.03 -0.38 12.55
CA ASP A 403 -11.32 -0.06 13.16
C ASP A 403 -11.70 -1.14 14.18
N VAL A 404 -11.04 -1.10 15.33
CA VAL A 404 -11.24 -2.07 16.43
C VAL A 404 -12.57 -1.89 17.16
N LYS A 405 -13.24 -0.75 16.99
CA LYS A 405 -14.55 -0.46 17.60
C LYS A 405 -15.66 -1.20 16.86
N ARG A 406 -15.66 -1.11 15.52
CA ARG A 406 -16.66 -1.79 14.69
C ARG A 406 -16.30 -3.25 14.41
N PHE A 407 -15.01 -3.55 14.27
CA PHE A 407 -14.52 -4.87 13.93
C PHE A 407 -13.49 -5.34 14.96
N GLN A 408 -13.95 -5.99 16.04
CA GLN A 408 -13.08 -6.48 17.12
C GLN A 408 -11.94 -7.37 16.60
N ILE A 409 -12.16 -8.12 15.51
CA ILE A 409 -11.15 -8.95 14.88
C ILE A 409 -9.90 -8.18 14.41
N HIS A 410 -10.04 -6.87 14.13
CA HIS A 410 -8.89 -6.02 13.78
C HIS A 410 -7.87 -5.90 14.93
N ARG A 411 -8.25 -6.17 16.18
CA ARG A 411 -7.31 -6.21 17.32
C ARG A 411 -6.24 -7.28 17.18
N LEU A 412 -6.48 -8.32 16.37
CA LEU A 412 -5.46 -9.34 16.11
C LEU A 412 -4.17 -8.78 15.49
N GLY A 413 -4.25 -7.62 14.81
CA GLY A 413 -3.07 -6.94 14.29
C GLY A 413 -2.26 -6.15 15.31
N GLU A 414 -2.72 -6.04 16.56
CA GLU A 414 -2.07 -5.19 17.57
C GLU A 414 -0.62 -5.61 17.80
N GLY A 415 -0.34 -6.91 17.75
CA GLY A 415 1.04 -7.42 17.83
C GLY A 415 1.94 -6.90 16.71
N VAL A 416 1.41 -6.73 15.49
CA VAL A 416 2.15 -6.15 14.36
C VAL A 416 2.42 -4.67 14.60
N VAL A 417 1.41 -3.92 15.04
CA VAL A 417 1.56 -2.48 15.32
C VAL A 417 2.51 -2.24 16.49
N ARG A 418 2.47 -3.07 17.54
CA ARG A 418 3.42 -2.98 18.66
C ARG A 418 4.84 -3.37 18.25
N HIS A 419 5.03 -4.34 17.36
CA HIS A 419 6.34 -4.66 16.79
C HIS A 419 6.88 -3.48 15.96
N TRP A 420 6.02 -2.83 15.15
CA TRP A 420 6.36 -1.61 14.42
C TRP A 420 6.79 -0.47 15.35
N ALA A 421 5.98 -0.14 16.36
CA ALA A 421 6.29 0.95 17.28
C ALA A 421 7.57 0.69 18.08
N GLN A 422 7.84 -0.56 18.50
CA GLN A 422 9.08 -0.92 19.21
C GLN A 422 10.31 -0.97 18.30
N SER A 423 10.12 -1.19 17.00
CA SER A 423 11.20 -1.12 16.01
C SER A 423 11.46 0.29 15.49
N PHE A 424 10.69 1.28 15.95
CA PHE A 424 10.83 2.68 15.56
C PHE A 424 11.99 3.32 16.33
N ILE A 425 12.93 3.93 15.61
CA ILE A 425 14.06 4.65 16.20
C ILE A 425 13.61 6.08 16.49
N LEU A 426 13.64 6.50 17.76
CA LEU A 426 13.26 7.85 18.21
C LEU A 426 14.43 8.84 18.13
#